data_AF-A0A1X1UTH2-F1
#
_entry.id   AF-A0A1X1UTH2-F1
#
_cell.length_a   1.000
_cell.length_b   1.000
_cell.length_c   1.000
_cell.angle_alpha   90.00
_cell.angle_beta   90.00
_cell.angle_gamma   90.00
#
_symmetry.space_group_name_H-M   'P 1'
#
loop_
_entity.id
_entity.type
_entity.pdbx_description
1 polymer ?
#
loop_
_entity_poly.entity_id
_entity_poly.type
_entity_poly.pdbx_seq_one_letter_code
_entity_poly.pdbx_strand_id
1 'polypeptide(L)'
;MVVDGKDQNVKGQVTCQKAGGELQIGIGQPGTSGAIAVQATDANPPDIHQIALGNVDGVNLAYQKGSPGASAQATVDGNGYKFTGTATGVNTSNPMAGMVSKPFEINVTCP
;
A
#
# COMPACT_ATOMS: atom_id res chain seq x y z
N MET A 1 -3.13 -4.97 -7.93
CA MET A 1 -2.78 -3.61 -7.46
C MET A 1 -2.41 -2.79 -8.67
N VAL A 2 -2.86 -1.55 -8.74
CA VAL A 2 -2.52 -0.63 -9.83
C VAL A 2 -1.65 0.51 -9.27
N VAL A 3 -0.52 0.80 -9.93
CA VAL A 3 0.33 1.95 -9.62
C VAL A 3 0.57 2.71 -10.91
N ASP A 4 0.34 4.03 -10.90
CA ASP A 4 0.49 4.88 -12.09
C ASP A 4 -0.35 4.41 -13.29
N GLY A 5 -1.54 3.85 -13.02
CA GLY A 5 -2.42 3.26 -14.04
C GLY A 5 -1.96 1.90 -14.59
N LYS A 6 -0.83 1.36 -14.13
CA LYS A 6 -0.32 0.03 -14.52
C LYS A 6 -0.63 -1.01 -13.47
N ASP A 7 -1.29 -2.09 -13.89
CA ASP A 7 -1.47 -3.26 -13.03
C ASP A 7 -0.13 -3.93 -12.76
N GLN A 8 0.19 -4.09 -11.47
CA GLN A 8 1.43 -4.68 -10.98
C GLN A 8 1.35 -6.20 -10.87
N ASN A 9 0.20 -6.79 -11.22
CA ASN A 9 -0.10 -8.22 -11.17
C ASN A 9 0.32 -8.85 -9.84
N VAL A 10 0.05 -8.14 -8.75
CA VAL A 10 0.37 -8.61 -7.39
C VAL A 10 -0.44 -9.86 -7.12
N LYS A 11 0.26 -10.98 -6.94
CA LYS A 11 -0.31 -12.28 -6.64
C LYS A 11 0.24 -12.78 -5.31
N GLY A 12 -0.59 -13.52 -4.59
CA GLY A 12 -0.18 -14.29 -3.43
C GLY A 12 -1.22 -14.28 -2.34
N GLN A 13 -0.86 -14.89 -1.21
CA GLN A 13 -1.75 -15.03 -0.07
C GLN A 13 -2.11 -13.66 0.50
N VAL A 14 -3.39 -13.47 0.81
CA VAL A 14 -3.86 -12.32 1.58
C VAL A 14 -3.95 -12.75 3.03
N THR A 15 -3.34 -11.97 3.93
CA THR A 15 -3.47 -12.13 5.37
C THR A 15 -4.06 -10.87 5.96
N CYS A 16 -5.04 -11.02 6.85
CA CYS A 16 -5.62 -9.91 7.59
C CYS A 16 -5.55 -10.25 9.08
N GLN A 17 -4.93 -9.37 9.84
CA GLN A 17 -4.76 -9.49 11.29
C GLN A 17 -5.39 -8.27 11.94
N LYS A 18 -6.27 -8.49 12.90
CA LYS A 18 -6.88 -7.45 13.72
C LYS A 18 -6.47 -7.67 15.17
N ALA A 19 -5.70 -6.76 15.73
CA ALA A 19 -5.19 -6.87 17.10
C ALA A 19 -4.99 -5.49 17.71
N GLY A 20 -5.38 -5.30 18.97
CA GLY A 20 -5.12 -4.05 19.69
C GLY A 20 -5.79 -2.79 19.11
N GLY A 21 -6.84 -2.93 18.29
CA GLY A 21 -7.45 -1.80 17.57
C GLY A 21 -6.73 -1.43 16.27
N GLU A 22 -5.76 -2.24 15.85
CA GLU A 22 -5.04 -2.10 14.58
C GLU A 22 -5.45 -3.20 13.59
N LEU A 23 -5.46 -2.82 12.32
CA LEU A 23 -5.67 -3.65 11.14
C LEU A 23 -4.34 -3.74 10.37
N GLN A 24 -3.83 -4.96 10.24
CA GLN A 24 -2.67 -5.27 9.42
C GLN A 24 -3.11 -6.17 8.25
N ILE A 25 -2.79 -5.75 7.03
CA ILE A 25 -3.07 -6.54 5.82
C ILE A 25 -1.77 -6.81 5.09
N GLY A 26 -1.49 -8.07 4.80
CA GLY A 26 -0.40 -8.51 3.93
C GLY A 26 -0.94 -9.08 2.62
N ILE A 27 -0.29 -8.75 1.51
CA ILE A 27 -0.58 -9.35 0.19
C ILE A 27 0.73 -9.84 -0.39
N GLY A 28 0.76 -11.13 -0.74
CA GLY A 28 1.98 -11.76 -1.26
C GLY A 28 2.94 -12.20 -0.16
N GLN A 29 4.12 -12.67 -0.57
CA GLN A 29 5.12 -13.17 0.36
C GLN A 29 6.07 -12.03 0.77
N PRO A 30 6.32 -11.80 2.06
CA PRO A 30 7.26 -10.77 2.50
C PRO A 30 8.62 -10.92 1.81
N GLY A 31 9.17 -9.81 1.32
CA GLY A 31 10.48 -9.78 0.65
C GLY A 31 10.43 -10.13 -0.85
N THR A 32 9.29 -10.50 -1.42
CA THR A 32 9.14 -10.63 -2.88
C THR A 32 8.75 -9.31 -3.54
N SER A 33 9.18 -9.09 -4.78
CA SER A 33 8.72 -7.96 -5.60
C SER A 33 7.19 -7.99 -5.70
N GLY A 34 6.55 -6.88 -5.32
CA GLY A 34 5.09 -6.75 -5.29
C GLY A 34 4.42 -7.19 -3.99
N ALA A 35 5.17 -7.52 -2.94
CA ALA A 35 4.58 -7.70 -1.60
C ALA A 35 4.06 -6.38 -1.05
N ILE A 36 2.82 -6.39 -0.54
CA ILE A 36 2.16 -5.21 0.02
C ILE A 36 1.92 -5.43 1.50
N ALA A 37 2.18 -4.40 2.30
CA ALA A 37 1.79 -4.37 3.71
C ALA A 37 1.01 -3.09 4.00
N VAL A 38 -0.16 -3.22 4.62
CA VAL A 38 -1.00 -2.10 5.06
C VAL A 38 -1.10 -2.15 6.58
N GLN A 39 -0.93 -1.00 7.22
CA GLN A 39 -1.26 -0.77 8.62
C GLN A 39 -2.26 0.36 8.72
N ALA A 40 -3.37 0.08 9.39
CA ALA A 40 -4.47 1.01 9.61
C ALA A 40 -5.11 0.75 10.97
N THR A 41 -6.04 1.60 11.39
CA THR A 41 -6.91 1.31 12.53
C THR A 41 -7.95 0.26 12.17
N ASP A 42 -8.36 -0.58 13.12
CA ASP A 42 -9.53 -1.46 12.99
C ASP A 42 -10.84 -0.68 13.20
N ALA A 43 -11.05 0.33 12.36
CA ALA A 43 -12.24 1.18 12.33
C ALA A 43 -12.92 1.08 10.95
N ASN A 44 -14.13 1.63 10.83
CA ASN A 44 -14.86 1.68 9.56
C ASN A 44 -15.32 3.12 9.24
N PRO A 45 -14.67 3.84 8.31
CA PRO A 45 -13.51 3.41 7.52
C PRO A 45 -12.20 3.37 8.34
N PRO A 46 -11.21 2.55 7.93
CA PRO A 46 -9.88 2.53 8.55
C PRO A 46 -9.13 3.84 8.35
N ASP A 47 -8.48 4.36 9.40
CA ASP A 47 -7.45 5.39 9.26
C ASP A 47 -6.11 4.72 8.92
N ILE A 48 -5.53 5.05 7.77
CA ILE A 48 -4.31 4.42 7.27
C ILE A 48 -3.09 5.09 7.88
N HIS A 49 -2.27 4.31 8.58
CA HIS A 49 -1.00 4.76 9.15
C HIS A 49 0.14 4.65 8.13
N GLN A 50 0.25 3.50 7.47
CA GLN A 50 1.26 3.27 6.45
C GLN A 50 0.85 2.19 5.44
N ILE A 51 1.39 2.30 4.23
CA ILE A 51 1.28 1.29 3.17
C ILE A 51 2.65 1.11 2.53
N ALA A 52 3.22 -0.08 2.61
CA ALA A 52 4.39 -0.46 1.84
C ALA A 52 3.93 -1.13 0.53
N LEU A 53 4.25 -0.54 -0.62
CA LEU A 53 3.95 -1.09 -1.95
C LEU A 53 5.12 -1.93 -2.51
N GLY A 54 6.29 -1.84 -1.86
CA GLY A 54 7.52 -2.48 -2.30
C GLY A 54 8.17 -1.77 -3.50
N ASN A 55 9.01 -2.50 -4.21
CA ASN A 55 9.68 -2.00 -5.40
C ASN A 55 8.75 -2.13 -6.63
N VAL A 56 8.46 -0.99 -7.25
CA VAL A 56 7.69 -0.87 -8.49
C VAL A 56 8.54 -0.12 -9.51
N ASP A 57 8.87 -0.76 -10.63
CA ASP A 57 9.70 -0.18 -11.70
C ASP A 57 11.02 0.45 -11.19
N GLY A 58 11.67 -0.16 -10.19
CA GLY A 58 12.93 0.36 -9.62
C GLY A 58 12.76 1.50 -8.61
N VAL A 59 11.52 1.82 -8.22
CA VAL A 59 11.20 2.80 -7.18
C VAL A 59 10.61 2.08 -5.98
N ASN A 60 11.20 2.27 -4.80
CA ASN A 60 10.64 1.72 -3.57
C ASN A 60 9.55 2.67 -3.06
N LEU A 61 8.28 2.30 -3.23
CA LEU A 61 7.13 3.16 -2.94
C LEU A 61 6.50 2.79 -1.60
N ALA A 62 6.21 3.81 -0.81
CA ALA A 62 5.45 3.69 0.42
C ALA A 62 4.62 4.94 0.68
N TYR A 63 3.53 4.76 1.42
CA TYR A 63 2.78 5.82 2.05
C TYR A 63 3.04 5.76 3.56
N GLN A 64 3.24 6.92 4.17
CA GLN A 64 3.25 7.10 5.62
C GLN A 64 2.44 8.34 5.95
N LYS A 65 1.54 8.25 6.93
CA LYS A 65 0.67 9.35 7.33
C LYS A 65 1.50 10.55 7.78
N GLY A 66 1.17 11.73 7.25
CA GLY A 66 1.88 12.99 7.52
C GLY A 66 3.10 13.25 6.63
N SER A 67 3.51 12.31 5.77
CA SER A 67 4.59 12.56 4.82
C SER A 67 4.18 13.57 3.74
N PRO A 68 5.03 14.56 3.41
CA PRO A 68 4.73 15.54 2.36
C PRO A 68 4.48 14.88 1.01
N GLY A 69 3.37 15.24 0.35
CA GLY A 69 3.02 14.71 -0.97
C GLY A 69 2.47 13.28 -0.98
N ALA A 70 2.36 12.62 0.18
CA ALA A 70 1.74 11.32 0.32
C ALA A 70 0.30 11.45 0.84
N SER A 71 -0.61 10.63 0.32
CA SER A 71 -2.00 10.57 0.77
C SER A 71 -2.53 9.15 0.67
N ALA A 72 -3.45 8.77 1.55
CA ALA A 72 -4.13 7.49 1.45
C ALA A 72 -5.53 7.58 2.07
N GLN A 73 -6.48 6.87 1.46
CA GLN A 73 -7.85 6.74 1.90
C GLN A 73 -8.29 5.28 1.78
N ALA A 74 -9.09 4.82 2.74
CA ALA A 74 -9.64 3.48 2.77
C ALA A 74 -11.17 3.53 2.65
N THR A 75 -11.74 2.61 1.88
CA THR A 75 -13.18 2.32 1.88
C THR A 75 -13.39 0.83 2.09
N VAL A 76 -14.43 0.49 2.84
CA VAL A 76 -14.79 -0.90 3.14
C VAL A 76 -16.06 -1.25 2.36
N ASP A 77 -16.04 -2.37 1.65
CA ASP A 77 -17.19 -2.94 0.93
C ASP A 77 -17.36 -4.41 1.36
N GLY A 78 -18.26 -4.66 2.30
CA GLY A 78 -18.41 -5.97 2.94
C GLY A 78 -17.11 -6.45 3.60
N ASN A 79 -16.49 -7.51 3.06
CA ASN A 79 -15.21 -8.06 3.51
C ASN A 79 -14.01 -7.53 2.69
N GLY A 80 -14.26 -6.67 1.71
CA GLY A 80 -13.27 -6.02 0.86
C GLY A 80 -12.80 -4.69 1.43
N TYR A 81 -11.51 -4.42 1.30
CA TYR A 81 -10.90 -3.12 1.54
C TYR A 81 -10.35 -2.58 0.22
N LYS A 82 -10.69 -1.32 -0.07
CA LYS A 82 -10.12 -0.56 -1.16
C LYS A 82 -9.28 0.58 -0.59
N PHE A 83 -8.00 0.60 -0.93
CA PHE A 83 -7.06 1.66 -0.57
C PHE A 83 -6.67 2.44 -1.82
N THR A 84 -6.80 3.77 -1.75
CA THR A 84 -6.41 4.66 -2.85
C THR A 84 -5.57 5.81 -2.31
N GLY A 85 -4.66 6.33 -3.10
CA GLY A 85 -3.83 7.43 -2.65
C GLY A 85 -2.64 7.72 -3.53
N THR A 86 -1.68 8.45 -2.96
CA THR A 86 -0.37 8.73 -3.55
C THR A 86 0.71 8.24 -2.61
N ALA A 87 1.56 7.34 -3.12
CA ALA A 87 2.74 6.86 -2.43
C ALA A 87 3.97 7.64 -2.91
N THR A 88 4.92 7.79 -2.01
CA THR A 88 6.19 8.47 -2.27
C THR A 88 7.33 7.47 -2.16
N GLY A 89 8.43 7.71 -2.88
CA GLY A 89 9.56 6.81 -2.85
C GLY A 89 10.82 7.44 -3.45
N VAL A 90 11.92 6.70 -3.36
CA VAL A 90 13.19 7.07 -3.98
C VAL A 90 13.44 6.11 -5.14
N ASN A 91 13.82 6.67 -6.28
CA ASN A 91 14.29 5.87 -7.40
C ASN A 91 15.71 5.38 -7.10
N THR A 92 15.87 4.09 -6.82
CA THR A 92 17.19 3.52 -6.49
C THR A 92 18.12 3.48 -7.69
N SER A 93 17.58 3.49 -8.90
CA SER A 93 18.35 3.56 -10.15
C SER A 93 18.81 4.98 -10.48
N ASN A 94 18.18 6.01 -9.90
CA ASN A 94 18.62 7.40 -10.03
C ASN A 94 18.34 8.19 -8.74
N PRO A 95 19.18 8.06 -7.70
CA PRO A 95 18.96 8.72 -6.41
C PRO A 95 19.05 10.25 -6.49
N MET A 96 19.64 10.82 -7.55
CA MET A 96 19.67 12.27 -7.79
C MET A 96 18.34 12.83 -8.30
N ALA A 97 17.40 11.97 -8.73
CA ALA A 97 16.07 12.41 -9.17
C ALA A 97 15.18 12.93 -8.03
N GLY A 98 15.57 12.69 -6.77
CA GLY A 98 14.80 13.07 -5.59
C GLY A 98 13.59 12.16 -5.33
N MET A 99 12.61 12.68 -4.60
CA MET A 99 11.38 11.94 -4.29
C MET A 99 10.48 11.80 -5.52
N VAL A 100 10.02 10.59 -5.75
CA VAL A 100 9.02 10.25 -6.78
C VAL A 100 7.69 10.03 -6.09
N SER A 101 6.62 10.59 -6.63
CA SER A 101 5.24 10.36 -6.17
C SER A 101 4.47 9.60 -7.24
N LYS A 102 3.74 8.55 -6.84
CA LYS A 102 2.93 7.72 -7.74
C LYS A 102 1.56 7.44 -7.14
N PRO A 103 0.47 7.59 -7.91
CA PRO A 103 -0.85 7.20 -7.45
C PRO A 103 -0.93 5.67 -7.36
N PHE A 104 -1.66 5.16 -6.38
CA PHE A 104 -1.90 3.73 -6.21
C PHE A 104 -3.38 3.43 -5.96
N GLU A 105 -3.78 2.23 -6.37
CA GLU A 105 -5.04 1.59 -6.00
C GLU A 105 -4.80 0.12 -5.62
N ILE A 106 -5.25 -0.25 -4.43
CA ILE A 106 -5.20 -1.61 -3.89
C ILE A 106 -6.62 -2.04 -3.56
N ASN A 107 -7.05 -3.15 -4.15
CA ASN A 107 -8.30 -3.82 -3.79
C ASN A 107 -7.92 -5.17 -3.20
N VAL A 108 -8.40 -5.47 -1.99
CA VAL A 108 -8.08 -6.70 -1.28
C VAL A 108 -9.30 -7.20 -0.54
N THR A 109 -9.54 -8.51 -0.60
CA THR A 109 -10.59 -9.17 0.17
C THR A 109 -9.94 -10.02 1.25
N CYS A 110 -10.29 -9.75 2.50
CA CYS A 110 -9.81 -10.56 3.62
C CYS A 110 -10.55 -11.91 3.64
N PRO A 111 -9.85 -13.05 3.78
CA PRO A 111 -10.48 -14.37 3.92
C PRO A 111 -11.18 -14.54 5.28
#